data_AF-A0A443S1F5-F1
#
_entry.id   AF-A0A443S1F5-F1
#
_cell.length_a   1.000
_cell.length_b   1.000
_cell.length_c   1.000
_cell.angle_alpha   90.00
_cell.angle_beta   90.00
_cell.angle_gamma   90.00
#
_symmetry.space_group_name_H-M   'P 1'
#
loop_
_entity.id
_entity.type
_entity.pdbx_description
1 polymer ?
#
loop_
_entity_poly.entity_id
_entity_poly.type
_entity_poly.pdbx_seq_one_letter_code
_entity_poly.pdbx_strand_id
1 'polypeptide(L)'
;MDQSKITELEKIESKLKRLYYKTDGEASLVGFTKFYNYAKKKIPRITVKIVKDFLSKQDAYTLNRDRKLRFLRNPIRVYKVDQQWQADLIDIQRESKYTISLRLCFAAKKENINRTYYCVQ
;
A
#
# COMPACT_ATOMS: atom_id res chain seq x y z
N MET A 1 0.77 33.17 -16.78
CA MET A 1 1.34 32.63 -15.52
C MET A 1 2.65 33.37 -15.28
N ASP A 2 2.79 34.01 -14.13
CA ASP A 2 3.86 34.98 -13.86
C ASP A 2 5.20 34.26 -13.64
N GLN A 3 6.19 34.50 -14.51
CA GLN A 3 7.50 33.84 -14.52
C GLN A 3 8.27 34.03 -13.19
N SER A 4 8.00 35.15 -12.50
CA SER A 4 8.57 35.48 -11.19
C SER A 4 8.15 34.51 -10.07
N LYS A 5 6.91 34.01 -10.12
CA LYS A 5 6.41 33.04 -9.12
C LYS A 5 6.97 31.65 -9.33
N ILE A 6 7.22 31.27 -10.59
CA ILE A 6 7.77 29.97 -10.96
C ILE A 6 9.20 29.85 -10.45
N THR A 7 10.02 30.87 -10.69
CA THR A 7 11.42 30.91 -10.25
C THR A 7 11.56 30.86 -8.73
N GLU A 8 10.67 31.50 -7.97
CA GLU A 8 10.69 31.41 -6.50
C GLU A 8 10.28 30.02 -5.98
N LEU A 9 9.33 29.35 -6.63
CA LEU A 9 8.94 27.99 -6.26
C LEU A 9 10.08 26.98 -6.50
N GLU A 10 10.80 27.11 -7.61
CA GLU A 10 11.97 26.26 -7.92
C GLU A 10 13.11 26.45 -6.89
N LYS A 11 13.35 27.69 -6.44
CA LYS A 11 14.29 27.98 -5.35
C LYS A 11 13.87 27.34 -4.03
N ILE A 12 12.57 27.25 -3.75
CA ILE A 12 12.04 26.59 -2.55
C ILE A 12 12.18 25.06 -2.68
N GLU A 13 11.80 24.48 -3.82
CA GLU A 13 11.90 23.05 -4.08
C GLU A 13 13.37 22.56 -4.01
N SER A 14 14.32 23.31 -4.57
CA SER A 14 15.76 22.98 -4.48
C SER A 14 16.28 23.00 -3.03
N LYS A 15 15.86 23.97 -2.22
CA LYS A 15 16.15 23.98 -0.77
C LYS A 15 15.54 22.78 -0.06
N LEU A 16 14.30 22.42 -0.37
CA LEU A 16 13.64 21.24 0.21
C LEU A 16 14.35 19.94 -0.16
N LYS A 17 14.76 19.80 -1.42
CA LYS A 17 15.54 18.65 -1.89
C LYS A 17 16.83 18.50 -1.09
N ARG A 18 17.55 19.61 -0.89
CA ARG A 18 18.78 19.61 -0.08
C ARG A 18 18.52 19.19 1.38
N LEU A 19 17.41 19.62 1.98
CA LEU A 19 17.06 19.24 3.36
C LEU A 19 16.61 17.77 3.46
N TYR A 20 15.88 17.27 2.46
CA TYR A 20 15.29 15.93 2.48
C TYR A 20 16.31 14.80 2.27
N TYR A 21 17.34 15.04 1.45
CA TYR A 21 18.39 14.06 1.15
C TYR A 21 19.68 14.26 1.94
N LYS A 22 19.71 15.17 2.93
CA LYS A 22 20.89 15.36 3.77
C LYS A 22 21.05 14.17 4.72
N THR A 23 22.15 13.42 4.65
CA THR A 23 22.40 12.23 5.49
C THR A 23 22.37 12.53 6.99
N ASP A 24 22.88 13.69 7.41
CA ASP A 24 23.03 14.03 8.84
C ASP A 24 21.82 14.80 9.41
N GLY A 25 20.73 14.90 8.64
CA GLY A 25 19.56 15.69 9.03
C GLY A 25 18.53 14.88 9.82
N GLU A 26 18.04 15.42 10.94
CA GLU A 26 16.91 14.84 11.71
C GLU A 26 15.64 14.61 10.87
N ALA A 27 15.51 15.28 9.73
CA ALA A 27 14.37 15.19 8.83
C ALA A 27 14.69 14.50 7.48
N SER A 28 15.79 13.76 7.41
CA SER A 28 16.19 13.00 6.22
C SER A 28 15.32 11.77 5.98
N LEU A 29 14.72 11.67 4.78
CA LEU A 29 13.89 10.52 4.37
C LEU A 29 12.75 10.18 5.35
N VAL A 30 12.26 11.15 6.10
CA VAL A 30 11.24 10.95 7.15
C VAL A 30 9.83 11.22 6.60
N GLY A 31 8.82 10.75 7.34
CA GLY A 31 7.42 11.04 7.09
C GLY A 31 7.05 12.54 7.09
N PHE A 32 5.91 12.84 6.48
CA PHE A 32 5.42 14.20 6.20
C PHE A 32 5.41 15.12 7.43
N THR A 33 4.88 14.67 8.56
CA THR A 33 4.69 15.51 9.76
C THR A 33 6.01 15.99 10.33
N LYS A 34 6.97 15.08 10.51
CA LYS A 34 8.33 15.40 10.99
C LYS A 34 9.06 16.32 10.00
N PHE A 35 9.01 15.99 8.71
CA PHE A 35 9.66 16.80 7.68
C PHE A 35 9.08 18.21 7.58
N TYR A 36 7.75 18.36 7.60
CA TYR A 36 7.08 19.67 7.57
C TYR A 36 7.48 20.54 8.76
N ASN A 37 7.46 19.99 9.98
CA ASN A 37 7.83 20.72 11.19
C ASN A 37 9.29 21.19 11.15
N TYR A 38 10.19 20.34 10.65
CA TYR A 38 11.60 20.71 10.47
C TYR A 38 11.79 21.77 9.38
N ALA A 39 11.16 21.60 8.21
CA ALA A 39 11.25 22.52 7.10
C ALA A 39 10.68 23.91 7.46
N LYS A 40 9.58 23.97 8.22
CA LYS A 40 8.96 25.21 8.69
C LYS A 40 9.89 26.04 9.59
N LYS A 41 10.71 25.38 10.42
CA LYS A 41 11.72 26.06 11.25
C LYS A 41 12.83 26.70 10.41
N LYS A 42 13.18 26.13 9.26
CA LYS A 42 14.24 26.63 8.36
C LYS A 42 13.72 27.59 7.29
N ILE A 43 12.48 27.42 6.87
CA ILE A 43 11.83 28.19 5.80
C ILE A 43 10.48 28.70 6.33
N PRO A 44 10.44 29.91 6.92
CA PRO A 44 9.25 30.41 7.62
C PRO A 44 8.04 30.68 6.72
N ARG A 45 8.22 30.75 5.38
CA ARG A 45 7.14 30.98 4.39
C ARG A 45 6.58 29.71 3.74
N ILE A 46 6.93 28.53 4.24
CA ILE A 46 6.53 27.28 3.59
C ILE A 46 5.10 26.85 3.93
N THR A 47 4.33 26.54 2.89
CA THR A 47 2.95 26.05 3.02
C THR A 47 2.93 24.52 3.03
N VAL A 48 1.96 23.94 3.75
CA VAL A 48 1.70 22.49 3.80
C VAL A 48 1.57 21.90 2.39
N LYS A 49 0.84 22.60 1.50
CA LYS A 49 0.63 22.18 0.11
C LYS A 49 1.95 21.98 -0.64
N ILE A 50 2.87 22.94 -0.56
CA ILE A 50 4.17 22.89 -1.24
C ILE A 50 4.97 21.67 -0.79
N VAL A 51 5.02 21.41 0.52
CA VAL A 51 5.74 20.25 1.07
C VAL A 51 5.11 18.93 0.63
N LYS A 52 3.77 18.86 0.63
CA LYS A 52 3.03 17.67 0.22
C LYS A 52 3.25 17.36 -1.25
N ASP A 53 3.18 18.37 -2.10
CA ASP A 53 3.43 18.26 -3.53
C ASP A 53 4.89 17.86 -3.79
N PHE A 54 5.86 18.49 -3.12
CA PHE A 54 7.28 18.13 -3.20
C PHE A 54 7.54 16.66 -2.82
N LEU A 55 7.03 16.21 -1.67
CA LEU A 55 7.22 14.83 -1.20
C LEU A 55 6.54 13.82 -2.12
N SER A 56 5.37 14.15 -2.69
CA SER A 56 4.68 13.27 -3.64
C SER A 56 5.46 13.03 -4.94
N LYS A 57 6.37 13.95 -5.30
CA LYS A 57 7.26 13.82 -6.46
C LYS A 57 8.54 13.03 -6.16
N GLN A 58 8.86 12.77 -4.88
CA GLN A 58 10.08 12.04 -4.53
C GLN A 58 9.83 10.54 -4.52
N ASP A 59 10.62 9.78 -5.31
CA ASP A 59 10.51 8.33 -5.40
C ASP A 59 10.77 7.65 -4.05
N ALA A 60 11.80 8.11 -3.33
CA ALA A 60 12.15 7.59 -2.02
C ALA A 60 11.02 7.73 -0.99
N TYR A 61 10.19 8.77 -1.12
CA TYR A 61 9.03 8.97 -0.26
C TYR A 61 7.84 8.12 -0.73
N THR A 62 7.60 8.04 -2.03
CA THR A 62 6.43 7.35 -2.58
C THR A 62 6.54 5.84 -2.53
N LEU A 63 7.73 5.28 -2.79
CA LEU A 63 7.98 3.84 -2.81
C LEU A 63 7.91 3.22 -1.41
N ASN A 64 8.46 3.90 -0.41
CA ASN A 64 8.60 3.37 0.95
C ASN A 64 7.39 3.69 1.84
N ARG A 65 6.39 4.40 1.31
CA ARG A 65 5.21 4.75 2.07
C ARG A 65 4.09 3.77 1.77
N ASP A 66 3.66 3.07 2.80
CA ASP A 66 2.47 2.22 2.75
C ASP A 66 1.25 3.04 2.28
N ARG A 67 0.81 2.75 1.06
CA ARG A 67 -0.44 3.29 0.53
C ARG A 67 -1.59 2.38 0.96
N LYS A 68 -2.28 2.76 2.03
CA LYS A 68 -3.51 2.08 2.46
C LYS A 68 -4.68 2.45 1.54
N LEU A 69 -4.83 1.70 0.45
CA LEU A 69 -6.01 1.78 -0.41
C LEU A 69 -7.11 0.86 0.13
N ARG A 70 -8.30 1.42 0.36
CA ARG A 70 -9.52 0.64 0.57
C ARG A 70 -10.19 0.45 -0.77
N PHE A 71 -9.98 -0.71 -1.39
CA PHE A 71 -10.66 -1.05 -2.63
C PHE A 71 -12.15 -1.32 -2.34
N LEU A 72 -13.04 -0.63 -3.05
CA LEU A 72 -14.46 -0.97 -3.01
C LEU A 72 -14.63 -2.34 -3.69
N ARG A 73 -15.08 -3.34 -2.92
CA ARG A 73 -15.38 -4.67 -3.45
C ARG A 73 -16.89 -4.83 -3.53
N ASN A 74 -17.38 -5.33 -4.65
CA ASN A 74 -18.79 -5.73 -4.74
C ASN A 74 -18.96 -7.02 -3.91
N PRO A 75 -19.83 -7.05 -2.89
CA PRO A 75 -20.08 -8.28 -2.16
C PRO A 75 -20.74 -9.30 -3.09
N ILE A 76 -20.32 -10.56 -2.96
CA ILE A 76 -20.99 -11.67 -3.63
C ILE A 76 -22.38 -11.82 -3.01
N ARG A 77 -23.43 -11.83 -3.85
CA ARG A 77 -24.82 -12.03 -3.42
C ARG A 77 -25.34 -13.32 -4.03
N VAL A 78 -25.69 -14.28 -3.17
CA VAL A 78 -26.24 -15.58 -3.57
C VAL A 78 -27.69 -15.66 -3.11
N TYR A 79 -28.61 -16.06 -3.99
CA TYR A 79 -30.06 -16.04 -3.73
C TYR A 79 -30.64 -17.43 -3.43
N LYS A 80 -29.98 -18.51 -3.87
CA LYS A 80 -30.40 -19.90 -3.64
C LYS A 80 -29.22 -20.79 -3.25
N VAL A 81 -29.52 -21.89 -2.57
CA VAL A 81 -28.53 -22.93 -2.25
C VAL A 81 -27.94 -23.50 -3.56
N ASP A 82 -26.65 -23.80 -3.55
CA ASP A 82 -25.89 -24.38 -4.68
C ASP A 82 -25.70 -23.50 -5.92
N GLN A 83 -26.02 -22.20 -5.85
CA GLN A 83 -25.74 -21.27 -6.93
C GLN A 83 -24.26 -20.92 -7.08
N GLN A 84 -23.48 -21.07 -6.00
CA GLN A 84 -22.06 -20.73 -6.03
C GLN A 84 -21.25 -21.69 -5.19
N TRP A 85 -20.22 -22.23 -5.84
CA TRP A 85 -19.19 -23.07 -5.25
C TRP A 85 -17.87 -22.34 -5.44
N GLN A 86 -17.12 -22.15 -4.35
CA GLN A 86 -15.76 -21.62 -4.41
C GLN A 86 -14.81 -22.79 -4.14
N ALA A 87 -13.88 -23.02 -5.06
CA ALA A 87 -12.85 -24.03 -4.94
C ALA A 87 -11.49 -23.35 -4.90
N ASP A 88 -10.76 -23.59 -3.82
CA ASP A 88 -9.38 -23.13 -3.66
C ASP A 88 -8.43 -24.33 -3.75
N LEU A 89 -7.22 -24.09 -4.23
CA LEU A 89 -6.15 -25.08 -4.23
C LEU A 89 -5.36 -24.96 -2.93
N ILE A 90 -5.20 -26.05 -2.20
CA ILE A 90 -4.40 -26.08 -0.98
C ILE A 90 -3.25 -27.07 -1.15
N ASP A 91 -2.06 -26.65 -0.73
CA ASP A 91 -0.87 -27.51 -0.64
C ASP A 91 -0.91 -28.31 0.68
N ILE A 92 -0.97 -29.63 0.58
CA ILE A 92 -1.18 -30.56 1.72
C ILE A 92 0.02 -31.49 1.89
N GLN A 93 1.22 -31.10 1.42
CA GLN A 93 2.44 -31.91 1.52
C GLN A 93 2.72 -32.51 2.92
N ARG A 94 2.33 -31.81 3.99
CA ARG A 94 2.52 -32.26 5.38
C ARG A 94 1.65 -33.47 5.78
N GLU A 95 0.48 -33.64 5.16
CA GLU A 95 -0.47 -34.74 5.45
C GLU A 95 -0.43 -35.85 4.37
N SER A 96 0.61 -35.85 3.53
CA SER A 96 0.82 -36.80 2.42
C SER A 96 0.88 -38.28 2.83
N LYS A 97 0.98 -38.57 4.13
CA LYS A 97 0.93 -39.95 4.67
C LYS A 97 -0.41 -40.65 4.39
N TYR A 98 -1.50 -39.90 4.25
CA TYR A 98 -2.86 -40.45 4.11
C TYR A 98 -3.47 -40.27 2.72
N THR A 99 -2.78 -39.59 1.80
CA THR A 99 -3.32 -39.25 0.48
C THR A 99 -2.38 -39.79 -0.61
N ILE A 100 -2.89 -40.64 -1.50
CA ILE A 100 -2.07 -41.27 -2.54
C ILE A 100 -1.62 -40.20 -3.56
N SER A 101 -0.29 -39.99 -3.61
CA SER A 101 0.53 -39.26 -4.59
C SER A 101 0.15 -37.84 -5.03
N LEU A 102 -1.02 -37.33 -4.66
CA LEU A 102 -1.47 -35.98 -4.99
C LEU A 102 -0.92 -34.97 -3.99
N ARG A 103 -0.13 -34.02 -4.50
CA ARG A 103 0.45 -32.92 -3.72
C ARG A 103 -0.56 -31.80 -3.42
N LEU A 104 -1.68 -31.77 -4.14
CA LEU A 104 -2.66 -30.69 -4.14
C LEU A 104 -4.06 -31.28 -3.95
N CYS A 105 -4.82 -30.81 -2.96
CA CYS A 105 -6.26 -31.07 -2.85
C CYS A 105 -7.05 -29.83 -3.28
N PHE A 106 -8.22 -30.04 -3.88
CA PHE A 106 -9.22 -29.00 -4.03
C PHE A 106 -10.01 -28.87 -2.72
N ALA A 107 -10.10 -27.66 -2.19
CA ALA A 107 -10.95 -27.35 -1.06
C ALA A 107 -12.18 -26.58 -1.57
N ALA A 108 -13.34 -27.21 -1.50
CA ALA A 108 -14.61 -26.55 -1.82
C ALA A 108 -15.24 -25.97 -0.56
N LYS A 109 -15.67 -24.71 -0.60
CA LYS A 109 -16.49 -24.09 0.45
C LYS A 109 -17.88 -23.81 -0.09
N LYS A 110 -18.90 -24.35 0.58
CA LYS A 110 -20.30 -23.98 0.40
C LYS A 110 -20.60 -22.77 1.29
N GLU A 111 -21.00 -21.64 0.72
CA GLU A 111 -21.45 -20.49 1.52
C GLU A 111 -22.81 -20.82 2.17
N ASN A 112 -22.95 -20.47 3.47
CA ASN A 112 -24.07 -20.77 4.38
C ASN A 112 -24.19 -22.17 5.03
N ILE A 113 -23.18 -23.04 4.93
CA ILE A 113 -23.11 -24.26 5.78
C ILE A 113 -21.67 -24.35 6.33
N ASN A 114 -21.52 -24.86 7.56
CA ASN A 114 -20.22 -25.08 8.21
C ASN A 114 -19.17 -25.60 7.21
N ARG A 115 -17.97 -24.99 7.22
CA ARG A 115 -16.84 -25.36 6.36
C ARG A 115 -16.65 -26.88 6.40
N THR A 116 -17.01 -27.54 5.32
CA THR A 116 -16.80 -28.97 5.13
C THR A 116 -15.76 -29.11 4.04
N TYR A 117 -14.60 -29.65 4.38
CA TYR A 117 -13.53 -29.90 3.42
C TYR A 117 -13.78 -31.26 2.77
N TYR A 118 -13.96 -31.27 1.46
CA TYR A 118 -13.99 -32.49 0.67
C TYR A 118 -12.68 -32.56 -0.11
N CYS A 119 -11.80 -33.51 0.19
CA CYS A 119 -10.74 -33.84 -0.76
C CYS A 119 -11.34 -34.86 -1.73
N VAL A 120 -11.45 -34.49 -3.00
CA VAL A 120 -11.96 -35.34 -4.06
C VAL A 120 -10.83 -36.31 -4.43
N GLN A 121 -11.09 -37.62 -4.32
CA GLN A 121 -10.25 -38.70 -4.84
C GLN A 121 -10.61 -39.03 -6.28
#